data_AF-N2JM69-F1
#
_entry.id   AF-N2JM69-F1
#
_cell.length_a   1.000
_cell.length_b   1.000
_cell.length_c   1.000
_cell.angle_alpha   90.00
_cell.angle_beta   90.00
_cell.angle_gamma   90.00
#
_symmetry.space_group_name_H-M   'P 1'
#
loop_
_entity.id
_entity.type
_entity.pdbx_description
1 polymer ?
#
loop_
_entity_poly.entity_id
_entity_poly.type
_entity_poly.pdbx_seq_one_letter_code
_entity_poly.pdbx_strand_id
1 'polypeptide(L)'
;MKHLLGPTLLNTLSLFSVEVGLADEAAFRVADLNLDNPASLLALKSELLNTLSDRNFSWVQALDDGCNLTVYPADSEEEARAYVIELLWKRYFPNEAIPPFGS
;
A
#
# COMPACT_ATOMS: atom_id res chain seq x y z
N MET A 1 -16.50 -10.77 -4.82
CA MET A 1 -16.07 -10.44 -3.44
C MET A 1 -15.22 -9.19 -3.54
N LYS A 2 -15.47 -8.14 -2.76
CA LYS A 2 -14.53 -7.01 -2.66
C LYS A 2 -13.28 -7.56 -1.98
N HIS A 3 -12.15 -7.60 -2.67
CA HIS A 3 -10.88 -7.94 -2.03
C HIS A 3 -10.54 -6.78 -1.10
N LEU A 4 -10.62 -7.02 0.21
CA LEU A 4 -10.30 -6.02 1.21
C LEU A 4 -8.79 -5.99 1.42
N LEU A 5 -8.25 -4.80 1.62
CA LEU A 5 -6.88 -4.63 2.09
C LEU A 5 -6.71 -5.38 3.41
N GLY A 6 -5.56 -6.04 3.57
CA GLY A 6 -5.18 -6.58 4.86
C GLY A 6 -5.01 -5.45 5.89
N PRO A 7 -5.13 -5.76 7.19
CA PRO A 7 -5.14 -4.74 8.24
C PRO A 7 -3.85 -3.93 8.30
N THR A 8 -2.70 -4.56 8.04
CA THR A 8 -1.39 -3.88 8.14
C THR A 8 -1.21 -2.89 7.01
N LEU A 9 -1.53 -3.32 5.80
CA LEU A 9 -1.48 -2.51 4.59
C LEU A 9 -2.49 -1.38 4.63
N LEU A 10 -3.73 -1.64 5.08
CA LEU A 10 -4.75 -0.62 5.27
C LEU A 10 -4.30 0.45 6.27
N ASN A 11 -3.82 0.04 7.43
CA ASN A 11 -3.31 0.95 8.46
C ASN A 11 -2.09 1.75 8.01
N THR A 12 -1.26 1.17 7.14
CA THR A 12 -0.09 1.86 6.60
C THR A 12 -0.51 2.89 5.56
N LEU A 13 -1.39 2.53 4.62
CA LEU A 13 -1.91 3.41 3.58
C LEU A 13 -2.72 4.57 4.14
N SER A 14 -3.49 4.36 5.22
CA SER A 14 -4.28 5.43 5.82
C SER A 14 -3.43 6.59 6.33
N LEU A 15 -2.17 6.35 6.73
CA LEU A 15 -1.25 7.43 7.13
C LEU A 15 -0.92 8.40 6.00
N PHE A 16 -1.04 7.94 4.76
CA PHE A 16 -0.80 8.72 3.55
C PHE A 16 -2.11 9.21 2.91
N SER A 17 -3.25 9.04 3.59
CA SER A 17 -4.52 9.56 3.06
C SER A 17 -4.59 11.07 3.20
N VAL A 18 -5.25 11.71 2.23
CA VAL A 18 -5.50 13.16 2.25
C VAL A 18 -6.30 13.59 3.48
N GLU A 19 -7.07 12.68 4.07
CA GLU A 19 -7.93 12.93 5.23
C GLU A 19 -7.13 13.02 6.53
N VAL A 20 -6.04 12.25 6.64
CA VAL A 20 -5.12 12.34 7.77
C VAL A 20 -4.30 13.63 7.69
N GLY A 21 -4.03 14.12 6.47
CA GLY A 21 -3.44 15.44 6.25
C GLY A 21 -2.00 15.59 6.78
N LEU A 22 -1.29 14.47 6.95
CA LEU A 22 0.12 14.48 7.30
C LEU A 22 0.97 14.86 6.09
N ALA A 23 2.04 15.61 6.33
CA ALA A 23 3.13 15.69 5.36
C ALA A 23 3.80 14.31 5.24
N ASP A 24 4.27 13.96 4.04
CA ASP A 24 4.86 12.65 3.72
C ASP A 24 5.92 12.21 4.73
N GLU A 25 6.82 13.12 5.12
CA GLU A 25 7.86 12.82 6.12
C GLU A 25 7.28 12.42 7.49
N ALA A 26 6.17 13.04 7.90
CA ALA A 26 5.50 12.70 9.14
C ALA A 26 4.75 11.36 9.02
N ALA A 27 4.09 11.11 7.88
CA ALA A 27 3.47 9.83 7.59
C ALA A 27 4.50 8.68 7.62
N PHE A 28 5.65 8.86 6.98
CA PHE A 28 6.74 7.88 7.02
C PHE A 28 7.30 7.65 8.42
N ARG A 29 7.46 8.70 9.25
CA ARG A 29 7.89 8.50 10.65
C ARG A 29 6.91 7.63 11.44
N VAL A 30 5.61 7.82 11.25
CA VAL A 30 4.59 7.00 11.92
C VAL A 30 4.57 5.58 11.35
N ALA A 31 4.69 5.43 10.03
CA ALA A 31 4.78 4.12 9.38
C ALA A 31 6.00 3.34 9.88
N ASP A 32 7.17 3.98 9.96
CA ASP A 32 8.41 3.38 10.46
C ASP A 32 8.25 2.90 11.92
N LEU A 33 7.56 3.67 12.77
CA LEU A 33 7.23 3.23 14.14
C LEU A 33 6.28 2.03 14.18
N ASN A 34 5.29 1.99 13.30
CA ASN A 34 4.33 0.87 13.21
C ASN A 34 4.97 -0.41 12.67
N LEU A 35 5.99 -0.27 11.83
CA LEU A 35 6.68 -1.36 11.12
C LEU A 35 8.01 -1.77 11.78
N ASP A 36 8.40 -1.15 12.90
CA ASP A 36 9.62 -1.50 13.66
C ASP A 36 9.59 -2.94 14.19
N ASN A 37 8.38 -3.48 14.44
CA ASN A 37 8.20 -4.88 14.79
C ASN A 37 8.34 -5.79 13.55
N PRO A 38 9.23 -6.80 13.56
CA PRO A 38 9.41 -7.74 12.44
C PRO A 38 8.12 -8.46 12.02
N ALA A 39 7.20 -8.73 12.95
CA ALA A 39 5.92 -9.36 12.61
C ALA A 39 5.01 -8.43 11.79
N SER A 40 4.99 -7.12 12.10
CA SER A 40 4.25 -6.12 11.33
C SER A 40 4.85 -5.96 9.94
N LEU A 41 6.18 -5.90 9.83
CA LEU A 41 6.86 -5.81 8.54
C LEU A 41 6.61 -7.04 7.66
N LEU A 42 6.61 -8.24 8.25
CA LEU A 42 6.30 -9.49 7.54
C LEU A 42 4.83 -9.54 7.09
N ALA A 43 3.91 -9.07 7.94
CA ALA A 43 2.49 -8.98 7.60
C ALA A 43 2.28 -8.01 6.43
N LEU A 44 2.89 -6.81 6.48
CA LEU A 44 2.86 -5.86 5.37
C LEU A 44 3.38 -6.49 4.07
N LYS A 45 4.52 -7.21 4.12
CA LYS A 45 5.08 -7.89 2.95
C LYS A 45 4.10 -8.88 2.34
N SER A 46 3.50 -9.74 3.19
CA SER A 46 2.54 -10.76 2.78
C SER A 46 1.30 -10.14 2.14
N GLU A 47 0.73 -9.12 2.79
CA GLU A 47 -0.44 -8.41 2.31
C GLU A 47 -0.17 -7.71 0.96
N LEU A 48 0.96 -7.01 0.83
CA LEU A 48 1.40 -6.40 -0.43
C LEU A 48 1.62 -7.43 -1.53
N LEU A 49 2.26 -8.57 -1.25
CA LEU A 49 2.46 -9.62 -2.25
C LEU A 49 1.13 -10.17 -2.76
N ASN A 50 0.19 -10.41 -1.85
CA ASN A 50 -1.13 -10.93 -2.19
C ASN A 50 -1.88 -9.94 -3.09
N THR A 51 -1.93 -8.65 -2.73
CA THR A 51 -2.69 -7.65 -3.48
C THR A 51 -1.99 -7.18 -4.76
N LEU A 52 -0.64 -7.07 -4.78
CA LEU A 52 0.11 -6.68 -5.98
C LEU A 52 0.17 -7.78 -7.05
N SER A 53 -0.08 -9.03 -6.67
CA SER A 53 -0.11 -10.19 -7.57
C SER A 53 -1.54 -10.62 -7.96
N ASP A 54 -2.57 -10.08 -7.30
CA ASP A 54 -3.97 -10.38 -7.60
C ASP A 54 -4.50 -9.50 -8.73
N ARG A 55 -4.87 -10.12 -9.86
CA ARG A 55 -5.40 -9.42 -11.03
C ARG A 55 -6.82 -8.91 -10.85
N ASN A 56 -7.54 -9.43 -9.87
CA ASN A 56 -8.91 -8.99 -9.57
C ASN A 56 -8.92 -7.89 -8.51
N PHE A 57 -7.76 -7.54 -7.95
CA PHE A 57 -7.62 -6.44 -7.02
C PHE A 57 -7.53 -5.12 -7.79
N SER A 58 -8.42 -4.18 -7.49
CA SER A 58 -8.38 -2.84 -8.06
C SER A 58 -7.65 -1.90 -7.11
N TRP A 59 -6.41 -1.55 -7.45
CA TRP A 59 -5.62 -0.56 -6.74
C TRP A 59 -6.16 0.84 -6.95
N VAL A 60 -6.73 1.14 -8.12
CA VAL A 60 -7.44 2.41 -8.34
C VAL A 60 -8.53 2.58 -7.30
N GLN A 61 -9.42 1.58 -7.15
CA GLN A 61 -10.47 1.64 -6.13
C GLN A 61 -9.87 1.64 -4.72
N ALA A 62 -8.85 0.84 -4.42
CA ALA A 62 -8.31 0.76 -3.07
C ALA A 62 -7.68 2.08 -2.59
N LEU A 63 -7.11 2.87 -3.49
CA LEU A 63 -6.49 4.17 -3.20
C LEU A 63 -7.45 5.35 -3.36
N ASP A 64 -8.57 5.16 -4.05
CA ASP A 64 -9.60 6.17 -4.32
C ASP A 64 -10.97 5.66 -3.82
N ASP A 65 -11.24 5.92 -2.52
CA ASP A 65 -12.50 5.68 -1.80
C ASP A 65 -12.91 4.22 -1.52
N GLY A 66 -12.20 3.23 -2.02
CA GLY A 66 -12.55 1.80 -1.85
C GLY A 66 -12.51 1.30 -0.41
N CYS A 67 -11.76 1.97 0.47
CA CYS A 67 -11.68 1.69 1.91
C CYS A 67 -12.08 2.90 2.79
N ASN A 68 -12.89 3.82 2.27
CA ASN A 68 -13.18 5.13 2.89
C ASN A 68 -11.89 5.91 3.20
N LEU A 69 -10.96 5.89 2.24
CA LEU A 69 -9.73 6.65 2.28
C LEU A 69 -9.36 7.03 0.86
N THR A 70 -8.88 8.25 0.69
CA THR A 70 -8.31 8.74 -0.57
C THR A 70 -6.82 8.97 -0.33
N VAL A 71 -5.98 8.15 -0.96
CA VAL A 71 -4.51 8.24 -0.86
C VAL A 71 -3.92 8.79 -2.15
N TYR A 72 -4.36 8.23 -3.29
CA TYR A 72 -3.85 8.63 -4.60
C TYR A 72 -4.92 8.34 -5.68
N PRO A 73 -5.48 9.37 -6.33
CA PRO A 73 -6.46 9.20 -7.39
C PRO A 73 -5.73 8.85 -8.70
N ALA A 74 -5.47 7.57 -8.92
CA ALA A 74 -4.82 7.06 -10.12
C ALA A 74 -5.78 6.97 -11.32
N ASP A 75 -5.27 7.24 -12.52
CA ASP A 75 -6.03 7.14 -13.77
C ASP A 75 -6.07 5.70 -14.32
N SER A 76 -5.22 4.80 -13.82
CA SER A 76 -5.10 3.40 -14.26
C SER A 76 -4.60 2.46 -13.16
N GLU A 77 -4.86 1.15 -13.31
CA GLU A 77 -4.36 0.13 -12.37
C GLU A 77 -2.83 0.07 -12.36
N GLU A 78 -2.21 0.27 -13.53
CA GLU A 78 -0.76 0.32 -13.67
C GLU A 78 -0.15 1.48 -12.87
N GLU A 79 -0.77 2.66 -12.94
CA GLU A 79 -0.34 3.84 -12.19
C GLU A 79 -0.56 3.67 -10.68
N ALA A 80 -1.75 3.23 -10.27
CA ALA A 80 -2.08 2.97 -8.87
C ALA A 80 -1.10 1.98 -8.22
N ARG A 81 -0.78 0.92 -8.97
CA ARG A 81 0.18 -0.10 -8.56
C ARG A 81 1.60 0.43 -8.51
N ALA A 82 2.02 1.22 -9.50
CA ALA A 82 3.34 1.85 -9.50
C ALA A 82 3.50 2.77 -8.29
N TYR A 83 2.47 3.56 -7.97
CA TYR A 83 2.46 4.42 -6.78
C TYR A 83 2.69 3.61 -5.49
N VAL A 84 1.96 2.51 -5.27
CA VAL A 84 2.14 1.66 -4.08
C VAL A 84 3.54 1.02 -4.02
N ILE A 85 4.09 0.63 -5.18
CA ILE A 85 5.45 0.07 -5.26
C ILE A 85 6.49 1.12 -4.85
N GLU A 86 6.40 2.35 -5.35
CA GLU A 86 7.30 3.43 -4.96
C GLU A 86 7.12 3.80 -3.47
N LEU A 87 5.88 3.94 -3.02
CA LEU A 87 5.53 4.40 -1.68
C LEU A 87 5.97 3.40 -0.60
N LEU A 88 5.65 2.11 -0.78
CA LEU A 88 5.81 1.10 0.26
C LEU A 88 6.85 0.03 -0.10
N TRP A 89 6.75 -0.57 -1.30
CA TRP A 89 7.57 -1.75 -1.62
C TRP A 89 9.06 -1.41 -1.65
N LYS A 90 9.46 -0.42 -2.43
CA LYS A 90 10.87 0.00 -2.54
C LYS A 90 11.41 0.58 -1.24
N ARG A 91 10.56 1.22 -0.45
CA ARG A 91 10.92 1.80 0.85
C ARG A 91 11.28 0.73 1.87
N TYR A 92 10.43 -0.30 2.01
CA TYR A 92 10.52 -1.30 3.07
C TYR A 92 11.19 -2.61 2.64
N PHE A 93 11.26 -2.88 1.33
CA PHE A 93 11.83 -4.09 0.74
C PHE A 93 12.80 -3.79 -0.43
N PRO A 94 13.80 -2.90 -0.26
CA PRO A 94 14.62 -2.38 -1.36
C PRO A 94 15.44 -3.43 -2.11
N ASN A 95 15.72 -4.58 -1.48
CA ASN A 95 16.51 -5.67 -2.06
C ASN A 95 15.63 -6.79 -2.65
N GLU A 96 14.31 -6.66 -2.60
CA GLU A 96 13.37 -7.65 -3.12
C GLU A 96 12.98 -7.29 -4.56
N ALA A 97 12.75 -8.32 -5.38
CA ALA A 97 12.20 -8.11 -6.71
C ALA A 97 10.81 -7.48 -6.61
N ILE A 98 10.50 -6.55 -7.53
CA ILE A 98 9.16 -5.99 -7.64
C ILE A 98 8.20 -7.15 -7.98
N PRO A 99 7.07 -7.28 -7.27
CA PRO A 99 6.11 -8.35 -7.56
C PRO A 99 5.67 -8.28 -9.02
N PRO A 100 5.48 -9.41 -9.71
CA PRO A 100 5.00 -9.39 -11.08
C PRO A 100 3.55 -8.88 -11.13
N PHE A 101 3.22 -8.07 -12.14
CA PHE A 101 1.84 -7.87 -12.52
C PHE A 101 1.49 -9.06 -13.43
N GLY A 102 0.50 -9.87 -13.05
CA GLY A 102 0.33 -11.21 -13.61
C GLY A 102 0.41 -11.26 -15.15
N SER A 103 1.21 -12.19 -15.67
CA SER A 103 1.51 -12.41 -17.10
C SER A 103 0.33 -12.78 -17.98
#